data_AF-A0A3N6NVV0-F1
#
_entry.id   AF-A0A3N6NVV0-F1
#
_cell.length_a   1.000
_cell.length_b   1.000
_cell.length_c   1.000
_cell.angle_alpha   90.00
_cell.angle_beta   90.00
_cell.angle_gamma   90.00
#
_symmetry.space_group_name_H-M   'P 1'
#
loop_
_entity.id
_entity.type
_entity.pdbx_description
1 polymer ?
#
loop_
_entity_poly.entity_id
_entity_poly.type
_entity_poly.pdbx_seq_one_letter_code
_entity_poly.pdbx_strand_id
1 'polypeptide(L)'
;MKTKLFAALGTGALILTASQTAMAHVSVGLSIGVPAPVYVAPAPVYFAPPPVRVVAYQPAPVMMPAVYVGWHGDRYWDGRRWWGHREWYGQRRW
;
A
#
# COMPACT_ATOMS: atom_id res chain seq x y z
N MET A 1 -71.49 58.97 -31.73
CA MET A 1 -71.88 58.13 -30.56
C MET A 1 -71.54 56.65 -30.75
N LYS A 2 -71.76 56.05 -31.94
CA LYS A 2 -71.55 54.61 -32.21
C LYS A 2 -70.09 54.13 -32.07
N THR A 3 -69.11 54.94 -32.50
CA THR A 3 -67.67 54.57 -32.46
C THR A 3 -67.15 54.32 -31.04
N LYS A 4 -67.60 55.10 -30.05
CA LYS A 4 -67.20 54.92 -28.65
C LYS A 4 -67.80 53.64 -28.06
N LEU A 5 -68.99 53.24 -28.53
CA LEU A 5 -69.66 52.01 -28.12
C LEU A 5 -68.92 50.78 -28.67
N PHE A 6 -68.48 50.81 -29.93
CA PHE A 6 -67.66 49.75 -30.51
C PHE A 6 -66.29 49.63 -29.84
N ALA A 7 -65.65 50.75 -29.50
CA ALA A 7 -64.40 50.74 -28.75
C ALA A 7 -64.59 50.13 -27.36
N ALA A 8 -65.65 50.50 -26.63
CA ALA A 8 -65.95 49.94 -25.32
C ALA A 8 -66.25 48.43 -25.38
N LEU A 9 -67.01 47.98 -26.37
CA LEU A 9 -67.29 46.56 -26.58
C LEU A 9 -66.04 45.76 -26.97
N GLY A 10 -65.18 46.32 -27.81
CA GLY A 10 -63.91 45.70 -28.20
C GLY A 10 -62.97 45.51 -27.01
N THR A 11 -62.82 46.54 -26.17
CA THR A 11 -62.00 46.45 -24.95
C THR A 11 -62.58 45.47 -23.94
N GLY A 12 -63.91 45.45 -23.75
CA GLY A 12 -64.56 44.49 -22.86
C GLY A 12 -64.38 43.05 -23.31
N ALA A 13 -64.50 42.78 -24.61
CA ALA A 13 -64.26 41.45 -25.18
C ALA A 13 -62.80 41.01 -24.98
N LEU A 14 -61.84 41.91 -25.19
CA LEU A 14 -60.41 41.62 -24.97
C LEU A 14 -60.12 41.24 -23.51
N ILE A 15 -60.67 41.98 -22.55
CA ILE A 15 -60.50 41.68 -21.11
C ILE A 15 -61.06 40.30 -20.76
N LEU A 16 -62.23 39.95 -21.30
CA LEU A 16 -62.83 38.63 -21.07
C LEU A 16 -62.01 37.49 -21.68
N THR A 17 -61.47 37.68 -22.88
CA THR A 17 -60.58 36.68 -23.51
C THR A 17 -59.21 36.57 -22.84
N ALA A 18 -58.74 37.66 -22.22
CA ALA A 18 -57.46 37.69 -21.50
C ALA A 18 -57.56 37.15 -20.07
N SER A 19 -58.76 37.07 -19.50
CA SER A 19 -59.02 36.44 -18.19
C SER A 19 -58.83 34.94 -18.27
N GLN A 20 -57.57 34.50 -18.14
CA GLN A 20 -57.23 33.14 -17.76
C GLN A 20 -57.79 32.92 -16.35
N THR A 21 -58.62 31.90 -16.16
CA THR A 21 -59.10 31.52 -14.83
C THR A 21 -57.90 31.31 -13.92
N ALA A 22 -57.85 32.01 -12.78
CA ALA A 22 -56.80 31.82 -11.79
C ALA A 22 -56.99 30.43 -11.15
N MET A 23 -56.41 29.43 -11.77
CA MET A 23 -56.41 28.06 -11.27
C MET A 23 -55.43 28.00 -10.11
N ALA A 24 -55.95 27.89 -8.88
CA ALA A 24 -55.12 27.52 -7.73
C ALA A 24 -54.72 26.05 -7.89
N HIS A 25 -53.67 25.80 -8.67
CA HIS A 25 -53.16 24.46 -8.90
C HIS A 25 -52.61 23.89 -7.59
N VAL A 26 -53.28 22.89 -7.04
CA VAL A 26 -52.75 22.10 -5.93
C VAL A 26 -52.01 20.91 -6.54
N SER A 27 -50.69 20.88 -6.36
CA SER A 27 -49.85 19.76 -6.80
C SER A 27 -49.60 18.83 -5.62
N VAL A 28 -49.99 17.56 -5.76
CA VAL A 28 -49.71 16.52 -4.77
C VAL A 28 -48.74 15.52 -5.39
N GLY A 29 -47.51 15.49 -4.88
CA GLY A 29 -46.50 14.51 -5.27
C GLY A 29 -46.52 13.32 -4.31
N LEU A 30 -46.61 12.11 -4.84
CA LEU A 30 -46.45 10.87 -4.07
C LEU A 30 -45.10 10.24 -4.39
N SER A 31 -44.20 10.24 -3.42
CA SER A 31 -42.91 9.54 -3.52
C SER A 31 -43.11 8.07 -3.15
N ILE A 32 -43.28 7.21 -4.16
CA ILE A 32 -43.30 5.76 -3.98
C ILE A 32 -41.87 5.32 -3.71
N GLY A 33 -41.63 4.75 -2.53
CA GLY A 33 -40.30 4.40 -2.05
C GLY A 33 -39.61 3.43 -2.99
N VAL A 34 -38.63 3.93 -3.76
CA VAL A 34 -37.63 3.07 -4.39
C VAL A 34 -36.75 2.54 -3.25
N PRO A 35 -36.64 1.21 -3.06
CA PRO A 35 -35.78 0.66 -2.02
C PRO A 35 -34.35 1.17 -2.22
N ALA A 36 -33.77 1.74 -1.16
CA ALA A 36 -32.39 2.19 -1.20
C ALA A 36 -31.47 1.01 -1.54
N PRO A 37 -30.39 1.22 -2.32
CA PRO A 37 -29.42 0.17 -2.57
C PRO A 37 -28.85 -0.36 -1.26
N VAL A 38 -29.05 -1.65 -1.00
CA VAL A 38 -28.45 -2.31 0.17
C VAL A 38 -27.02 -2.66 -0.19
N TYR A 39 -26.06 -1.96 0.43
CA TYR A 39 -24.66 -2.32 0.33
C TYR A 39 -24.37 -3.46 1.29
N VAL A 40 -24.03 -4.64 0.76
CA VAL A 40 -23.54 -5.77 1.54
C VAL A 40 -22.03 -5.72 1.53
N ALA A 41 -21.42 -5.46 2.68
CA ALA A 41 -19.97 -5.55 2.82
C ALA A 41 -19.52 -7.01 2.63
N PRO A 42 -18.47 -7.27 1.83
CA PRO A 42 -17.90 -8.61 1.71
C PRO A 42 -17.47 -9.17 3.07
N ALA A 43 -17.68 -10.46 3.29
CA ALA A 43 -17.22 -11.13 4.49
C ALA A 43 -15.69 -11.06 4.60
N PRO A 44 -15.12 -10.85 5.81
CA PRO A 44 -13.67 -10.89 5.99
C PRO A 44 -13.09 -12.25 5.61
N VAL A 45 -12.13 -12.25 4.69
CA VAL A 45 -11.35 -13.45 4.36
C VAL A 45 -10.16 -13.51 5.29
N TYR A 46 -10.15 -14.49 6.19
CA TYR A 46 -9.00 -14.75 7.05
C TYR A 46 -7.97 -15.60 6.30
N PHE A 47 -6.75 -15.08 6.21
CA PHE A 47 -5.61 -15.82 5.69
C PHE A 47 -4.85 -16.45 6.86
N ALA A 48 -4.44 -17.71 6.68
CA ALA A 48 -3.53 -18.35 7.60
C ALA A 48 -2.19 -17.59 7.61
N PRO A 49 -1.57 -17.37 8.79
CA PRO A 49 -0.25 -16.78 8.87
C PRO A 49 0.76 -17.64 8.09
N PRO A 50 1.75 -17.02 7.40
CA PRO A 50 2.79 -17.77 6.72
C PRO A 50 3.61 -18.61 7.71
N PRO A 51 4.09 -19.80 7.30
CA PRO A 51 4.86 -20.68 8.17
C PRO A 51 6.14 -20.00 8.67
N VAL A 52 6.39 -20.11 9.97
CA VAL A 52 7.58 -19.56 10.63
C VAL A 52 8.80 -20.38 10.20
N ARG A 53 9.79 -19.74 9.56
CA ARG A 53 11.06 -20.38 9.24
C ARG A 53 11.93 -20.40 10.49
N VAL A 54 12.20 -21.59 11.01
CA VAL A 54 13.17 -21.77 12.09
C VAL A 54 14.57 -21.64 11.48
N VAL A 55 15.28 -20.56 11.82
CA VAL A 55 16.69 -20.42 11.45
C VAL A 55 17.47 -21.37 12.34
N ALA A 56 17.89 -22.49 11.78
CA ALA A 56 18.85 -23.36 12.45
C ALA A 56 20.17 -22.60 12.57
N TYR A 57 20.54 -22.22 13.79
CA TYR A 57 21.86 -21.68 14.07
C TYR A 57 22.88 -22.80 13.83
N GLN A 58 23.60 -22.72 12.71
CA GLN A 58 24.79 -23.52 12.53
C GLN A 58 25.89 -22.94 13.42
N PRO A 59 26.65 -23.79 14.15
CA PRO A 59 27.78 -23.31 14.93
C PRO A 59 28.79 -22.65 14.00
N ALA A 60 29.27 -21.46 14.39
CA ALA A 60 30.29 -20.75 13.64
C ALA A 60 31.56 -21.62 13.54
N PRO A 61 32.19 -21.72 12.36
CA PRO A 61 33.43 -22.48 12.21
C PRO A 61 34.52 -21.88 13.09
N VAL A 62 35.12 -22.72 13.92
CA VAL A 62 36.28 -22.35 14.75
C VAL A 62 37.49 -22.23 13.83
N MET A 63 37.93 -21.00 13.56
CA MET A 63 39.15 -20.74 12.81
C MET A 63 40.35 -20.91 13.73
N MET A 64 41.08 -22.02 13.59
CA MET A 64 42.36 -22.22 14.27
C MET A 64 43.46 -21.50 13.49
N PRO A 65 44.36 -20.73 14.15
CA PRO A 65 45.51 -20.17 13.46
C PRO A 65 46.38 -21.29 12.92
N ALA A 66 46.59 -21.31 11.60
CA ALA A 66 47.52 -22.24 10.97
C ALA A 66 48.96 -21.81 11.32
N VAL A 67 49.56 -22.46 12.33
CA VAL A 67 50.98 -22.29 12.66
C VAL A 67 51.77 -23.26 11.78
N TYR A 68 52.48 -22.72 10.79
CA TYR A 68 53.34 -23.52 9.92
C TYR A 68 54.70 -23.73 10.59
N VAL A 69 55.03 -24.99 10.88
CA VAL A 69 56.36 -25.42 11.36
C VAL A 69 57.24 -25.67 10.15
N GLY A 70 58.42 -25.05 10.08
CA GLY A 70 59.28 -25.20 8.91
C GLY A 70 60.34 -24.11 8.71
N TRP A 71 61.00 -24.16 7.55
CA TRP A 71 61.98 -23.16 7.14
C TRP A 71 61.30 -21.91 6.57
N HIS A 72 61.65 -20.75 7.12
CA HIS A 72 61.29 -19.44 6.61
C HIS A 72 62.57 -18.70 6.24
N GLY A 73 63.02 -18.90 5.00
CA GLY A 73 64.29 -18.37 4.52
C GLY A 73 65.48 -19.05 5.21
N ASP A 74 66.28 -18.26 5.92
CA ASP A 74 67.49 -18.69 6.62
C ASP A 74 67.23 -19.23 8.04
N ARG A 75 65.99 -19.17 8.53
CA ARG A 75 65.62 -19.59 9.90
C ARG A 75 64.53 -20.66 9.89
N TYR A 76 64.64 -21.60 10.82
CA TYR A 76 63.65 -22.65 11.04
C TYR A 76 62.77 -22.31 12.26
N TRP A 77 61.46 -22.46 12.13
CA TRP A 77 60.49 -22.29 13.22
C TRP A 77 60.00 -23.65 13.67
N ASP A 78 60.14 -23.96 14.96
CA ASP A 78 59.70 -25.22 15.57
C ASP A 78 58.30 -25.14 16.23
N GLY A 79 57.62 -23.99 16.13
CA GLY A 79 56.36 -23.71 16.83
C GLY A 79 56.51 -22.91 18.12
N ARG A 80 57.74 -22.74 18.64
CA ARG A 80 58.02 -22.01 19.89
C ARG A 80 59.21 -21.06 19.78
N ARG A 81 60.22 -21.40 18.99
CA ARG A 81 61.48 -20.68 18.86
C ARG A 81 61.99 -20.70 17.42
N TRP A 82 62.68 -19.62 17.05
CA TRP A 82 63.44 -19.52 15.82
C TRP A 82 64.84 -20.10 15.99
N TRP A 83 65.23 -20.94 15.04
CA TRP A 83 66.55 -21.54 14.94
C TRP A 83 67.29 -20.97 13.74
N GLY A 84 68.55 -20.59 13.93
CA GLY A 84 69.44 -20.25 12.81
C GLY A 84 69.86 -21.51 12.04
N HIS A 85 70.20 -21.36 10.76
CA HIS A 85 70.57 -22.50 9.92
C HIS A 85 71.67 -23.37 10.54
N ARG A 86 72.76 -22.75 10.99
CA ARG A 86 73.90 -23.46 11.60
C ARG A 86 73.55 -24.15 12.91
N GLU A 87 72.71 -23.52 13.74
CA GLU A 87 72.27 -24.07 15.03
C GLU A 87 71.44 -25.33 14.83
N TRP A 88 70.52 -25.30 13.87
CA TRP A 88 69.67 -26.45 13.52
C TRP A 88 70.49 -27.66 13.05
N TYR A 89 71.48 -27.45 12.17
CA TYR A 89 72.37 -28.53 11.73
C TYR A 89 73.35 -29.00 12.81
N GLY A 90 73.75 -28.13 13.74
CA GLY A 90 74.58 -28.49 14.89
C GLY A 90 73.84 -29.36 15.90
N GLN A 91 72.54 -29.09 16.12
CA GLN A 91 71.70 -29.84 17.05
C GLN A 91 71.39 -31.26 16.56
N ARG A 92 71.24 -31.46 15.24
CA ARG A 92 70.95 -32.80 14.65
C ARG A 92 72.16 -33.74 14.59
N ARG A 93 73.33 -33.31 15.07
CA ARG A 93 74.61 -34.04 14.98
C ARG A 93 75.08 -34.65 16.30
N TRP A 94 74.24 -34.64 17.33
CA TRP A 94 74.45 -35.32 18.60
C TRP A 94 73.31 -36.30 18.88
#